data_AF-A0A1V5Z3G7-F1
#
_entry.id   AF-A0A1V5Z3G7-F1
#
_cell.length_a   1.000
_cell.length_b   1.000
_cell.length_c   1.000
_cell.angle_alpha   90.00
_cell.angle_beta   90.00
_cell.angle_gamma   90.00
#
_symmetry.space_group_name_H-M   'P 1'
#
loop_
_entity.id
_entity.type
_entity.pdbx_description
1 polymer ?
#
loop_
_entity_poly.entity_id
_entity_poly.type
_entity_poly.pdbx_seq_one_letter_code
_entity_poly.pdbx_strand_id
1 'polypeptide(L)'
;MSSQGAIVERPTHEEHLILEATLFSDTLVAADIARICEYDSSGTRCDSIGIAYRARHQIPEQFRIELAALANLSTPFRLEPLTIYLTDEDGIDYEPRRKIFSTPVTAQRTYLDREVTRYDPYTSWEYQVYQYIAGYEFQSTGRATLYFDRVNIIGKDLLGPGAKLTLKFRQNRTELGKITWDLDAIRAGSAAR
;
A
#
# COMPACT_ATOMS: atom_id res chain seq x y z
N MET A 1 -49.71 -7.06 3.47
CA MET A 1 -48.91 -6.36 4.50
C MET A 1 -47.51 -6.17 3.96
N SER A 2 -47.02 -4.94 4.07
CA SER A 2 -45.86 -4.35 3.40
C SER A 2 -44.55 -5.12 3.68
N SER A 3 -43.85 -5.53 2.60
CA SER A 3 -42.42 -5.83 2.67
C SER A 3 -41.67 -4.51 2.82
N GLN A 4 -41.15 -4.23 4.01
CA GLN A 4 -40.14 -3.20 4.20
C GLN A 4 -38.91 -3.65 3.42
N GLY A 5 -38.78 -3.15 2.20
CA GLY A 5 -37.55 -3.28 1.43
C GLY A 5 -36.48 -2.52 2.19
N ALA A 6 -35.48 -3.24 2.71
CA ALA A 6 -34.29 -2.61 3.25
C ALA A 6 -33.74 -1.65 2.18
N ILE A 7 -33.57 -0.38 2.54
CA ILE A 7 -32.74 0.53 1.75
C ILE A 7 -31.33 -0.02 1.89
N VAL A 8 -30.94 -0.89 0.97
CA VAL A 8 -29.54 -1.28 0.83
C VAL A 8 -28.85 -0.04 0.29
N GLU A 9 -28.15 0.69 1.15
CA GLU A 9 -27.16 1.68 0.72
C GLU A 9 -26.22 0.96 -0.26
N ARG A 10 -26.39 1.26 -1.55
CA ARG A 10 -25.52 0.73 -2.57
C ARG A 10 -24.38 1.73 -2.73
N PRO A 11 -23.13 1.27 -2.86
CA PRO A 11 -21.99 2.16 -2.97
C PRO A 11 -22.16 3.12 -4.16
N THR A 12 -21.95 4.40 -3.90
CA THR A 12 -21.71 5.44 -4.89
C THR A 12 -20.35 5.19 -5.57
N HIS A 13 -20.18 5.61 -6.81
CA HIS A 13 -18.95 5.42 -7.57
C HIS A 13 -17.93 6.44 -7.13
N GLU A 14 -17.00 6.00 -6.30
CA GLU A 14 -15.81 6.76 -6.00
C GLU A 14 -14.58 5.98 -6.45
N GLU A 15 -13.81 6.59 -7.36
CA GLU A 15 -12.55 6.01 -7.80
C GLU A 15 -11.46 6.22 -6.74
N HIS A 16 -10.91 5.12 -6.22
CA HIS A 16 -9.89 5.14 -5.18
C HIS A 16 -8.71 4.26 -5.56
N LEU A 17 -7.49 4.76 -5.34
CA LEU A 17 -6.26 3.97 -5.40
C LEU A 17 -5.51 4.13 -4.07
N ILE A 18 -5.45 3.05 -3.31
CA ILE A 18 -4.71 2.96 -2.05
C ILE A 18 -3.43 2.17 -2.30
N LEU A 19 -2.29 2.78 -2.02
CA LEU A 19 -0.97 2.17 -2.09
C LEU A 19 -0.35 2.16 -0.70
N GLU A 20 -0.05 0.96 -0.21
CA GLU A 20 0.65 0.74 1.04
C GLU A 20 2.04 0.17 0.76
N ALA A 21 3.03 0.62 1.52
CA ALA A 21 4.40 0.11 1.44
C ALA A 21 4.97 -0.13 2.83
N THR A 22 5.57 -1.30 3.00
CA THR A 22 6.20 -1.73 4.24
C THR A 22 7.68 -1.97 3.99
N LEU A 23 8.53 -1.17 4.65
CA LEU A 23 9.98 -1.32 4.61
C LEU A 23 10.43 -2.37 5.64
N PHE A 24 11.17 -3.38 5.18
CA PHE A 24 11.82 -4.37 6.03
C PHE A 24 13.33 -4.10 6.03
N SER A 25 13.86 -3.66 7.18
CA SER A 25 15.29 -3.47 7.45
C SER A 25 15.73 -4.36 8.61
N ASP A 26 17.04 -4.59 8.78
CA ASP A 26 17.56 -5.41 9.88
C ASP A 26 17.11 -4.93 11.26
N THR A 27 17.12 -3.61 11.47
CA THR A 27 16.67 -2.98 12.71
C THR A 27 15.17 -3.16 12.94
N LEU A 28 14.35 -3.04 11.88
CA LEU A 28 12.90 -3.24 11.98
C LEU A 28 12.56 -4.72 12.20
N VAL A 29 13.25 -5.61 11.50
CA VAL A 29 13.12 -7.06 11.66
C VAL A 29 13.50 -7.49 13.07
N ALA A 30 14.59 -6.95 13.64
CA ALA A 30 14.98 -7.22 15.02
C ALA A 30 13.91 -6.73 16.02
N ALA A 31 13.35 -5.54 15.83
CA ALA A 31 12.29 -5.00 16.68
C ALA A 31 10.99 -5.83 16.58
N ASP A 32 10.60 -6.26 15.38
CA ASP A 32 9.43 -7.13 15.20
C ASP A 32 9.62 -8.50 15.85
N ILE A 33 10.82 -9.09 15.74
CA ILE A 33 11.14 -10.35 16.43
C ILE A 33 11.05 -10.16 17.94
N ALA A 34 11.64 -9.09 18.49
CA ALA A 34 11.57 -8.80 19.93
C ALA A 34 10.11 -8.70 20.40
N ARG A 35 9.26 -7.97 19.67
CA ARG A 35 7.83 -7.86 19.96
C ARG A 35 7.11 -9.20 19.89
N ILE A 36 7.33 -10.01 18.84
CA ILE A 36 6.70 -11.33 18.72
C ILE A 36 7.10 -12.22 19.90
N CYS A 37 8.36 -12.15 20.32
CA CYS A 37 8.90 -12.93 21.41
C CYS A 37 8.44 -12.46 22.79
N GLU A 38 8.15 -11.18 23.00
CA GLU A 38 7.54 -10.69 24.25
C GLU A 38 6.17 -11.32 24.52
N TYR A 39 5.42 -11.66 23.46
CA TYR A 39 4.14 -12.36 23.59
C TYR A 39 4.30 -13.88 23.82
N ASP A 40 5.48 -14.46 23.59
CA ASP A 40 5.73 -15.91 23.75
C ASP A 40 6.74 -16.17 24.88
N SER A 41 6.23 -16.49 26.06
CA SER A 41 7.01 -16.71 27.31
C SER A 41 8.04 -17.85 27.29
N SER A 42 8.20 -18.56 26.17
CA SER A 42 9.15 -19.68 26.02
C SER A 42 10.39 -19.28 25.19
N GLY A 43 11.50 -18.94 25.87
CA GLY A 43 12.72 -18.39 25.24
C GLY A 43 13.31 -19.22 24.09
N THR A 44 13.25 -20.55 24.14
CA THR A 44 13.73 -21.42 23.05
C THR A 44 12.87 -21.35 21.78
N ARG A 45 11.59 -21.01 21.91
CA ARG A 45 10.67 -20.84 20.76
C ARG A 45 10.91 -19.52 20.06
N CYS A 46 11.24 -18.47 20.81
CA CYS A 46 11.62 -17.17 20.27
C CYS A 46 12.82 -17.27 19.32
N ASP A 47 13.89 -17.98 19.69
CA ASP A 47 15.08 -18.12 18.84
C ASP A 47 14.75 -18.75 17.48
N SER A 48 13.93 -19.81 17.49
CA SER A 48 13.49 -20.48 16.26
C SER A 48 12.62 -19.59 15.37
N ILE A 49 11.73 -18.79 15.97
CA ILE A 49 10.91 -17.80 15.26
C ILE A 49 11.80 -16.71 14.68
N GLY A 50 12.77 -16.21 15.45
CA GLY A 50 13.72 -15.19 15.02
C GLY A 50 14.55 -15.64 13.81
N ILE A 51 15.07 -16.87 13.83
CA ILE A 51 15.81 -17.44 12.69
C ILE A 51 14.91 -17.54 11.45
N ALA A 52 13.70 -18.11 11.59
CA ALA A 52 12.78 -18.27 10.47
C ALA A 52 12.33 -16.92 9.89
N TYR A 53 12.07 -15.94 10.76
CA TYR A 53 11.67 -14.60 10.36
C TYR A 53 12.82 -13.87 9.65
N ARG A 54 14.04 -13.90 10.19
CA ARG A 54 15.23 -13.35 9.51
C ARG A 54 15.46 -13.99 8.15
N ALA A 55 15.42 -15.33 8.05
CA ALA A 55 15.61 -16.03 6.78
C ALA A 55 14.58 -15.65 5.70
N ARG A 56 13.36 -15.24 6.10
CA ARG A 56 12.31 -14.80 5.20
C ARG A 56 12.44 -13.32 4.79
N HIS A 57 12.97 -12.49 5.68
CA HIS A 57 12.88 -11.03 5.57
C HIS A 57 14.23 -10.34 5.33
N GLN A 58 15.36 -11.00 5.62
CA GLN A 58 16.71 -10.51 5.39
C GLN A 58 17.38 -11.30 4.26
N ILE A 59 17.80 -10.59 3.23
CA ILE A 59 18.73 -11.10 2.22
C ILE A 59 20.05 -10.34 2.45
N PRO A 60 21.21 -11.02 2.52
CA PRO A 60 22.48 -10.34 2.69
C PRO A 60 22.65 -9.21 1.68
N GLU A 61 23.12 -8.05 2.15
CA GLU A 61 23.40 -6.84 1.34
C GLU A 61 22.16 -6.19 0.71
N GLN A 62 20.96 -6.68 0.98
CA GLN A 62 19.72 -6.16 0.43
C GLN A 62 18.71 -5.87 1.52
N PHE A 63 17.81 -4.95 1.23
CA PHE A 63 16.58 -4.78 2.00
C PHE A 63 15.38 -4.86 1.10
N ARG A 64 14.22 -4.99 1.73
CA ARG A 64 12.99 -5.39 1.04
C ARG A 64 11.87 -4.44 1.36
N ILE A 65 11.11 -4.07 0.34
CA ILE A 65 9.87 -3.32 0.48
C ILE A 65 8.74 -4.20 -0.03
N GLU A 66 7.74 -4.44 0.81
CA GLU A 66 6.48 -5.06 0.36
C GLU A 66 5.47 -3.98 0.03
N LEU A 67 4.81 -4.15 -1.10
CA LEU A 67 3.75 -3.26 -1.58
C LEU A 67 2.42 -4.00 -1.57
N ALA A 68 1.38 -3.29 -1.16
CA ALA A 68 0.00 -3.71 -1.36
C ALA A 68 -0.76 -2.57 -2.04
N ALA A 69 -1.60 -2.94 -2.99
CA ALA A 69 -2.49 -2.02 -3.68
C ALA A 69 -3.93 -2.50 -3.59
N LEU A 70 -4.83 -1.57 -3.32
CA LEU A 70 -6.27 -1.73 -3.45
C LEU A 70 -6.78 -0.59 -4.33
N ALA A 71 -7.40 -0.96 -5.44
CA ALA A 71 -7.95 -0.01 -6.40
C ALA A 71 -9.42 -0.32 -6.66
N ASN A 72 -10.29 0.69 -6.58
CA ASN A 72 -11.65 0.66 -7.10
C ASN A 72 -11.68 1.68 -8.24
N LEU A 73 -11.60 1.21 -9.49
CA LEU A 73 -11.52 2.07 -10.67
C LEU A 73 -12.49 1.59 -11.75
N SER A 74 -12.83 2.47 -12.69
CA SER A 74 -13.59 2.12 -13.90
C SER A 74 -12.87 1.12 -14.82
N THR A 75 -11.56 0.92 -14.65
CA THR A 75 -10.76 -0.06 -15.39
C THR A 75 -9.93 -0.95 -14.45
N PRO A 76 -9.62 -2.20 -14.83
CA PRO A 76 -8.77 -3.07 -14.01
C PRO A 76 -7.39 -2.46 -13.75
N PHE A 77 -6.99 -2.40 -12.49
CA PHE A 77 -5.68 -1.91 -12.08
C PHE A 77 -4.67 -3.05 -11.89
N ARG A 78 -3.40 -2.79 -12.22
CA ARG A 78 -2.28 -3.69 -11.95
C ARG A 78 -1.07 -2.89 -11.49
N LEU A 79 -0.33 -3.46 -10.53
CA LEU A 79 0.96 -2.91 -10.09
C LEU A 79 2.02 -2.98 -11.20
N GLU A 80 1.99 -4.01 -12.04
CA GLU A 80 2.70 -4.02 -13.33
C GLU A 80 1.83 -3.23 -14.34
N PRO A 81 2.08 -1.92 -14.53
CA PRO A 81 3.28 -1.41 -15.19
C PRO A 81 3.92 -0.20 -14.47
N LEU A 82 3.70 -0.06 -13.16
CA LEU A 82 4.22 1.08 -12.41
C LEU A 82 5.75 1.08 -12.39
N THR A 83 6.31 2.23 -12.68
CA THR A 83 7.73 2.48 -12.46
C THR A 83 7.91 2.88 -11.01
N ILE A 84 8.65 2.04 -10.26
CA ILE A 84 8.84 2.20 -8.83
C ILE A 84 10.33 2.42 -8.58
N TYR A 85 10.63 3.59 -8.00
CA TYR A 85 11.99 4.00 -7.65
C TYR A 85 12.08 4.29 -6.16
N LEU A 86 13.25 4.06 -5.60
CA LEU A 86 13.61 4.53 -4.28
C LEU A 86 14.56 5.72 -4.43
N THR A 87 14.23 6.85 -3.84
CA THR A 87 15.09 8.03 -3.81
C THR A 87 15.72 8.16 -2.43
N ASP A 88 17.03 8.37 -2.36
CA ASP A 88 17.73 8.71 -1.12
C ASP A 88 17.66 10.21 -0.78
N GLU A 89 18.27 10.60 0.33
CA GLU A 89 18.38 11.99 0.78
C GLU A 89 19.19 12.89 -0.17
N ASP A 90 20.09 12.30 -0.96
CA ASP A 90 20.92 12.99 -1.94
C ASP A 90 20.17 13.19 -3.28
N GLY A 91 18.94 12.66 -3.39
CA GLY A 91 18.06 12.80 -4.55
C GLY A 91 18.33 11.79 -5.67
N ILE A 92 19.09 10.73 -5.39
CA ILE A 92 19.45 9.71 -6.37
C ILE A 92 18.34 8.65 -6.42
N ASP A 93 17.82 8.38 -7.62
CA ASP A 93 16.79 7.37 -7.86
C ASP A 93 17.42 6.00 -8.12
N TYR A 94 16.98 4.98 -7.38
CA TYR A 94 17.41 3.59 -7.49
C TYR A 94 16.27 2.69 -7.96
N GLU A 95 16.57 1.80 -8.89
CA GLU A 95 15.66 0.74 -9.29
C GLU A 95 15.80 -0.49 -8.38
N PRO A 96 14.72 -1.24 -8.13
CA PRO A 96 14.81 -2.51 -7.43
C PRO A 96 15.67 -3.49 -8.25
N ARG A 97 16.64 -4.13 -7.59
CA ARG A 97 17.41 -5.27 -8.13
C ARG A 97 16.51 -6.41 -8.58
N ARG A 98 15.44 -6.65 -7.83
CA ARG A 98 14.46 -7.70 -8.08
C ARG A 98 13.07 -7.23 -7.73
N LYS A 99 12.11 -7.58 -8.59
CA LYS A 99 10.68 -7.31 -8.42
C LYS A 99 9.94 -8.63 -8.52
N ILE A 100 9.11 -8.94 -7.53
CA ILE A 100 8.26 -10.14 -7.53
C ILE A 100 6.83 -9.66 -7.37
N PHE A 101 6.02 -9.76 -8.43
CA PHE A 101 4.62 -9.40 -8.40
C PHE A 101 3.76 -10.63 -8.15
N SER A 102 2.75 -10.50 -7.29
CA SER A 102 1.72 -11.51 -7.16
C SER A 102 0.70 -11.38 -8.28
N THR A 103 0.07 -12.48 -8.68
CA THR A 103 -1.09 -12.43 -9.58
C THR A 103 -2.16 -11.50 -9.00
N PRO A 104 -2.57 -10.44 -9.74
CA PRO A 104 -3.59 -9.53 -9.24
C PRO A 104 -4.95 -10.23 -9.20
N VAL A 105 -5.73 -9.95 -8.16
CA VAL A 105 -7.12 -10.40 -8.06
C VAL A 105 -8.00 -9.24 -8.50
N THR A 106 -8.87 -9.48 -9.47
CA THR A 106 -9.81 -8.48 -9.97
C THR A 106 -11.23 -9.01 -9.87
N ALA A 107 -12.12 -8.24 -9.25
CA ALA A 107 -13.53 -8.52 -9.17
C ALA A 107 -14.30 -7.35 -9.78
N GLN A 108 -15.18 -7.65 -10.73
CA GLN A 108 -16.12 -6.67 -11.28
C GLN A 108 -17.28 -6.49 -10.30
N ARG A 109 -17.62 -5.25 -9.98
CA ARG A 109 -18.72 -4.87 -9.09
C ARG A 109 -19.65 -3.91 -9.83
N THR A 110 -20.94 -4.00 -9.54
CA THR A 110 -21.92 -3.02 -10.01
C THR A 110 -22.15 -1.97 -8.94
N TYR A 111 -22.14 -0.71 -9.33
CA TYR A 111 -22.48 0.41 -8.45
C TYR A 111 -23.73 1.13 -8.96
N LEU A 112 -24.32 1.98 -8.12
CA LEU A 112 -25.42 2.86 -8.49
C LEU A 112 -24.93 4.28 -8.36
N ASP A 113 -24.81 5.03 -9.45
CA ASP A 113 -24.27 6.37 -9.28
C ASP A 113 -24.69 7.40 -10.30
N ARG A 114 -25.78 8.09 -9.98
CA ARG A 114 -25.87 9.51 -10.33
C ARG A 114 -26.82 10.22 -9.40
N GLU A 115 -26.32 11.09 -8.53
CA GLU A 115 -27.18 12.09 -7.91
C GLU A 115 -27.56 13.14 -8.98
N VAL A 116 -28.85 13.35 -9.20
CA VAL A 116 -29.37 14.38 -10.10
C VAL A 116 -30.30 15.30 -9.33
N THR A 117 -30.13 16.61 -9.52
CA THR A 117 -31.12 17.59 -9.10
C THR A 117 -32.33 17.48 -10.02
N ARG A 118 -33.50 17.19 -9.45
CA ARG A 118 -34.78 17.30 -10.16
C ARG A 118 -35.53 18.52 -9.66
N TYR A 119 -36.21 19.14 -10.60
CA TYR A 119 -37.11 20.26 -10.37
C TYR A 119 -38.55 19.74 -10.42
N ASP A 120 -39.31 19.99 -9.36
CA ASP A 120 -40.76 19.77 -9.36
C ASP A 120 -41.46 21.05 -9.87
N PRO A 121 -42.09 21.01 -11.07
CA PRO A 121 -42.74 22.19 -11.64
C PRO A 121 -44.00 22.62 -10.90
N TYR A 122 -44.56 21.79 -10.01
CA TYR A 122 -45.79 22.11 -9.26
C TYR A 122 -45.50 22.74 -7.90
N THR A 123 -44.37 22.40 -7.29
CA THR A 123 -43.95 22.94 -5.98
C THR A 123 -42.83 23.97 -6.08
N SER A 124 -42.15 24.07 -7.23
CA SER A 124 -40.95 24.89 -7.44
C SER A 124 -39.78 24.52 -6.52
N TRP A 125 -39.77 23.28 -6.03
CA TRP A 125 -38.71 22.77 -5.15
C TRP A 125 -37.67 22.02 -5.98
N GLU A 126 -36.41 22.25 -5.66
CA GLU A 126 -35.30 21.41 -6.10
C GLU A 126 -35.06 20.30 -5.08
N TYR A 127 -34.96 19.07 -5.55
CA TYR A 127 -34.66 17.92 -4.71
C TYR A 127 -33.64 17.00 -5.39
N GLN A 128 -32.76 16.42 -4.60
CA GLN A 128 -31.76 15.48 -5.06
C GLN A 128 -32.37 14.08 -5.18
N VAL A 129 -32.09 13.40 -6.29
CA VAL A 129 -32.57 12.04 -6.56
C VAL A 129 -31.42 11.22 -7.11
N TYR A 130 -31.26 10.00 -6.62
CA TYR A 130 -30.34 9.04 -7.23
C TYR A 130 -30.97 8.44 -8.50
N GLN A 131 -30.42 8.77 -9.67
CA GLN A 131 -30.70 8.10 -10.93
C GLN A 131 -29.96 6.77 -11.01
N TYR A 132 -30.71 5.71 -11.33
CA TYR A 132 -30.19 4.36 -11.53
C TYR A 132 -29.50 4.25 -12.89
N ILE A 133 -28.20 4.55 -12.95
CA ILE A 133 -27.35 4.14 -14.05
C ILE A 133 -26.50 2.98 -13.54
N ALA A 134 -26.70 1.79 -14.13
CA ALA A 134 -25.87 0.63 -13.82
C ALA A 134 -24.48 0.86 -14.42
N GLY A 135 -23.52 1.20 -13.56
CA GLY A 135 -22.10 1.25 -13.89
C GLY A 135 -21.38 -0.01 -13.42
N TYR A 136 -20.16 -0.22 -13.94
CA TYR A 136 -19.26 -1.25 -13.44
C TYR A 136 -17.99 -0.60 -12.93
N GLU A 137 -17.53 -1.04 -11.77
CA GLU A 137 -16.18 -0.78 -11.28
C GLU A 137 -15.43 -2.10 -11.17
N PHE A 138 -14.10 -2.00 -11.19
CA PHE A 138 -13.21 -3.11 -10.92
C PHE A 138 -12.53 -2.87 -9.59
N GLN A 139 -12.79 -3.76 -8.64
CA GLN A 139 -11.96 -3.88 -7.46
C GLN A 139 -10.76 -4.74 -7.82
N SER A 140 -9.59 -4.13 -7.87
CA SER A 140 -8.32 -4.79 -8.13
C SER A 140 -7.44 -4.75 -6.89
N THR A 141 -6.88 -5.90 -6.51
CA THR A 141 -5.86 -6.01 -5.48
C THR A 141 -4.58 -6.57 -6.06
N GLY A 142 -3.44 -6.06 -5.60
CA GLY A 142 -2.13 -6.52 -6.03
C GLY A 142 -1.12 -6.43 -4.91
N ARG A 143 -0.12 -7.31 -4.94
CA ARG A 143 1.04 -7.24 -4.06
C ARG A 143 2.32 -7.32 -4.87
N ALA A 144 3.36 -6.66 -4.38
CA ALA A 144 4.71 -6.79 -4.92
C ALA A 144 5.74 -6.86 -3.80
N THR A 145 6.81 -7.59 -4.04
CA THR A 145 8.00 -7.59 -3.19
C THR A 145 9.16 -7.04 -4.00
N LEU A 146 9.72 -5.94 -3.52
CA LEU A 146 10.84 -5.24 -4.14
C LEU A 146 12.09 -5.44 -3.29
N TYR A 147 13.21 -5.69 -3.95
CA TYR A 147 14.51 -5.83 -3.30
C TYR A 147 15.44 -4.74 -3.81
N PHE A 148 16.08 -4.04 -2.89
CA PHE A 148 17.03 -2.98 -3.15
C PHE A 148 18.37 -3.34 -2.53
N ASP A 149 19.46 -2.91 -3.16
CA ASP A 149 20.77 -2.97 -2.52
C ASP A 149 20.76 -2.08 -1.29
N ARG A 150 21.41 -2.53 -0.22
CA ARG A 150 21.59 -1.75 0.99
C ARG A 150 22.60 -0.63 0.80
N VAL A 151 23.63 -0.86 -0.02
CA VAL A 151 24.70 0.10 -0.26
C VAL A 151 24.47 0.75 -1.61
N ASN A 152 24.50 2.09 -1.63
CA ASN A 152 24.34 2.84 -2.86
C ASN A 152 25.62 2.89 -3.71
N ILE A 153 25.54 3.55 -4.87
CA ILE A 153 26.65 3.64 -5.84
C ILE A 153 27.93 4.30 -5.30
N ILE A 154 27.85 5.08 -4.21
CA ILE A 154 28.99 5.74 -3.57
C ILE A 154 29.43 5.04 -2.27
N GLY A 155 28.88 3.86 -1.96
CA GLY A 155 29.28 3.09 -0.78
C GLY A 155 28.54 3.44 0.52
N LYS A 156 27.48 4.27 0.45
CA LYS A 156 26.68 4.68 1.61
C LYS A 156 25.60 3.64 1.91
N ASP A 157 25.42 3.29 3.19
CA ASP A 157 24.29 2.46 3.64
C ASP A 157 22.99 3.28 3.54
N LEU A 158 22.09 2.88 2.64
CA LEU A 158 20.76 3.47 2.44
C LEU A 158 19.82 3.26 3.64
N LEU A 159 20.19 2.35 4.53
CA LEU A 159 19.54 2.16 5.82
C LEU A 159 20.45 2.62 6.96
N GLY A 160 21.42 3.50 6.71
CA GLY A 160 22.30 4.04 7.73
C GLY A 160 21.59 5.01 8.71
N PRO A 161 22.30 5.51 9.73
CA PRO A 161 21.86 6.66 10.51
C PRO A 161 21.64 7.89 9.62
N GLY A 162 20.57 8.64 9.86
CA GLY A 162 20.21 9.85 9.10
C GLY A 162 19.61 9.60 7.71
N ALA A 163 19.46 8.35 7.30
CA ALA A 163 18.95 8.02 5.98
C ALA A 163 17.46 8.34 5.84
N LYS A 164 17.11 8.92 4.70
CA LYS A 164 15.72 9.26 4.35
C LYS A 164 15.39 8.66 3.00
N LEU A 165 14.42 7.76 2.99
CA LEU A 165 14.06 7.01 1.80
C LEU A 165 12.68 7.45 1.31
N THR A 166 12.56 7.75 0.02
CA THR A 166 11.29 8.06 -0.62
C THR A 166 11.00 7.07 -1.74
N LEU A 167 9.98 6.23 -1.57
CA LEU A 167 9.45 5.39 -2.63
C LEU A 167 8.51 6.22 -3.50
N LYS A 168 8.76 6.27 -4.82
CA LYS A 168 7.91 6.98 -5.78
C LYS A 168 7.22 5.99 -6.70
N PHE A 169 5.92 6.21 -6.93
CA PHE A 169 5.11 5.46 -7.88
C PHE A 169 4.86 6.32 -9.12
N ARG A 170 5.28 5.85 -10.29
CA ARG A 170 5.13 6.58 -11.55
C ARG A 170 4.45 5.73 -12.62
N GLN A 171 3.68 6.39 -13.47
CA GLN A 171 3.12 5.81 -14.69
C GLN A 171 3.19 6.84 -15.81
N ASN A 172 3.71 6.45 -16.98
CA ASN A 172 3.83 7.33 -18.15
C ASN A 172 4.50 8.69 -17.86
N ARG A 173 5.54 8.70 -17.00
CA ARG A 173 6.26 9.89 -16.50
C ARG A 173 5.48 10.79 -15.52
N THR A 174 4.25 10.45 -15.17
CA THR A 174 3.48 11.12 -14.12
C THR A 174 3.74 10.45 -12.77
N GLU A 175 4.01 11.25 -11.73
CA GLU A 175 4.07 10.77 -10.34
C GLU A 175 2.64 10.60 -9.81
N LEU A 176 2.29 9.35 -9.46
CA LEU A 176 0.99 9.01 -8.89
C LEU A 176 0.97 9.23 -7.37
N GLY A 177 2.14 9.10 -6.73
CA GLY A 177 2.30 9.29 -5.31
C GLY A 177 3.69 8.91 -4.83
N LYS A 178 3.93 9.18 -3.54
CA LYS A 178 5.18 8.83 -2.87
C LYS A 178 4.95 8.49 -1.40
N ILE A 179 5.80 7.63 -0.87
CA ILE A 179 5.86 7.26 0.54
C ILE A 179 7.27 7.55 1.02
N THR A 180 7.40 8.27 2.14
CA THR A 180 8.70 8.66 2.68
C THR A 180 8.88 8.08 4.07
N TRP A 181 10.04 7.49 4.32
CA TRP A 181 10.48 7.02 5.65
C TRP A 181 11.64 7.87 6.14
N ASP A 182 11.51 8.34 7.38
CA ASP A 182 12.60 8.89 8.18
C ASP A 182 13.06 7.79 9.13
N LEU A 183 14.22 7.20 8.85
CA LEU A 183 14.66 6.00 9.56
C LEU A 183 15.10 6.31 11.00
N ASP A 184 15.56 7.52 11.27
CA ASP A 184 15.97 7.92 12.62
C ASP A 184 14.75 8.15 13.51
N ALA A 185 13.71 8.80 12.98
CA ALA A 185 12.44 8.93 13.69
C ALA A 185 11.81 7.57 14.01
N ILE A 186 11.86 6.63 13.06
CA ILE A 186 11.36 5.26 13.25
C ILE A 186 12.15 4.54 14.35
N ARG A 187 13.48 4.64 14.34
CA ARG A 187 14.35 4.04 15.37
C ARG A 187 14.10 4.64 16.75
N ALA A 188 14.00 5.96 16.85
CA ALA A 188 13.74 6.63 18.12
C ALA A 188 12.39 6.20 18.72
N GLY A 189 11.34 6.09 17.88
CA GLY A 189 10.04 5.59 18.31
C GLY A 189 10.05 4.12 18.75
N SER A 190 10.94 3.29 18.20
CA SER A 190 11.09 1.89 18.60
C SER A 190 11.86 1.70 19.92
N ALA A 191 12.74 2.63 20.30
CA ALA A 191 13.53 2.57 21.52
C ALA A 191 12.83 3.19 22.75
N ALA A 192 11.76 3.96 22.52
CA ALA A 192 10.99 4.64 23.57
C ALA A 192 9.81 3.81 24.13
N ARG A 193 9.64 2.57 23.66
CA ARG A 193 8.66 1.59 24.16
C ARG A 193 9.40 0.48 24.89
#